data_AF-A0A2Z6TFW3-F1
#
_entry.id   AF-A0A2Z6TFW3-F1
#
_cell.length_a   1.000
_cell.length_b   1.000
_cell.length_c   1.000
_cell.angle_alpha   90.00
_cell.angle_beta   90.00
_cell.angle_gamma   90.00
#
_symmetry.space_group_name_H-M   'P 1'
#
loop_
_entity.id
_entity.type
_entity.pdbx_description
1 polymer ?
#
loop_
_entity_poly.entity_id
_entity_poly.type
_entity_poly.pdbx_seq_one_letter_code
_entity_poly.pdbx_strand_id
1 'polypeptide(L)'
;MKKAKKVIIVIISIIAILLIAAAGWLHFSTYHPSSAAQKVAQTASQTNKVTVFKARHNKMTVIFYTGALVEPDSYSIWAKQVANAGYTVKVVHFPLNLAFFNVNAADKLAGKNKNYVVGGHSLGGAMASRYGHGSHNKYLRGIFLLGAYADEKGRLDKTNLDVLSITASHDKVLNWQKYQTNKKYLPKNTSYQTIKGGNHGNFGSYGQQKGDGHATISNANQQKQVASLLINWLNKVSK
;
A
#
# COMPACT_ATOMS: atom_id res chain seq x y z
N MET A 1 -46.38 -24.43 -0.42
CA MET A 1 -45.66 -23.80 0.72
C MET A 1 -44.49 -24.63 1.27
N LYS A 2 -44.63 -25.93 1.59
CA LYS A 2 -43.53 -26.74 2.18
C LYS A 2 -42.33 -27.00 1.24
N LYS A 3 -42.55 -27.19 -0.06
CA LYS A 3 -41.48 -27.38 -1.07
C LYS A 3 -40.63 -26.11 -1.27
N ALA A 4 -41.26 -24.94 -1.37
CA ALA A 4 -40.58 -23.66 -1.44
C ALA A 4 -39.72 -23.37 -0.20
N LYS A 5 -40.20 -23.69 1.01
CA LYS A 5 -39.42 -23.58 2.25
C LYS A 5 -38.18 -24.49 2.24
N LYS A 6 -38.29 -25.74 1.74
CA LYS A 6 -37.14 -26.65 1.61
C LYS A 6 -36.10 -26.15 0.61
N VAL A 7 -36.53 -25.61 -0.54
CA VAL A 7 -35.63 -25.03 -1.55
C VAL A 7 -34.92 -23.80 -0.99
N ILE A 8 -35.62 -22.92 -0.27
CA ILE A 8 -35.02 -21.75 0.39
C ILE A 8 -33.98 -22.19 1.43
N ILE A 9 -34.28 -23.19 2.26
CA ILE A 9 -33.32 -23.72 3.25
C ILE A 9 -32.06 -24.26 2.54
N VAL A 10 -32.22 -25.04 1.48
CA VAL A 10 -31.08 -25.58 0.71
C VAL A 10 -30.23 -24.44 0.11
N ILE A 11 -30.87 -23.42 -0.47
CA ILE A 11 -30.16 -22.25 -1.02
C ILE A 11 -29.39 -21.52 0.10
N ILE A 12 -30.02 -21.27 1.25
CA ILE A 12 -29.38 -20.62 2.39
C ILE A 12 -28.19 -21.45 2.90
N SER A 13 -28.34 -22.77 3.01
CA SER A 13 -27.25 -23.66 3.41
C SER A 13 -26.08 -23.63 2.42
N ILE A 14 -26.35 -23.65 1.11
CA ILE A 14 -25.32 -23.54 0.09
C ILE A 14 -24.59 -22.19 0.18
N ILE A 15 -25.34 -21.09 0.32
CA ILE A 15 -24.76 -19.75 0.51
C ILE A 15 -23.89 -19.72 1.77
N ALA A 16 -24.35 -20.29 2.89
CA ALA A 16 -23.57 -20.35 4.12
C ALA A 16 -22.26 -21.13 3.94
N ILE A 17 -22.31 -22.28 3.25
CA ILE A 17 -21.10 -23.08 2.95
C ILE A 17 -20.13 -22.26 2.07
N LEU A 18 -20.63 -21.60 1.03
CA LEU A 18 -19.79 -20.75 0.16
C LEU A 18 -19.16 -19.58 0.92
N LEU A 19 -19.91 -18.95 1.84
CA LEU A 19 -19.38 -17.87 2.69
C LEU A 19 -18.30 -18.38 3.64
N ILE A 20 -18.48 -19.55 4.25
CA ILE A 20 -17.47 -20.18 5.11
C ILE A 20 -16.21 -20.52 4.30
N ALA A 21 -16.37 -21.11 3.11
CA ALA A 21 -15.25 -21.44 2.23
C ALA A 21 -14.49 -20.18 1.78
N ALA A 22 -15.21 -19.11 1.41
CA ALA A 22 -14.61 -17.83 1.04
C ALA A 22 -13.88 -17.16 2.22
N ALA A 23 -14.47 -17.19 3.42
CA ALA A 23 -13.84 -16.66 4.63
C ALA A 23 -12.58 -17.45 4.99
N GLY A 24 -12.63 -18.79 4.92
CA GLY A 24 -11.47 -19.65 5.13
C GLY A 24 -10.36 -19.37 4.12
N TRP A 25 -10.70 -19.29 2.83
CA TRP A 25 -9.74 -18.94 1.77
C TRP A 25 -9.08 -17.58 2.01
N LEU A 26 -9.87 -16.57 2.38
CA LEU A 26 -9.36 -15.24 2.68
C LEU A 26 -8.40 -15.25 3.88
N HIS A 27 -8.75 -15.97 4.94
CA HIS A 27 -7.92 -16.10 6.13
C HIS A 27 -6.56 -16.72 5.78
N PHE A 28 -6.56 -17.87 5.08
CA PHE A 28 -5.32 -18.53 4.66
C PHE A 28 -4.51 -17.75 3.61
N SER A 29 -5.14 -16.87 2.86
CA SER A 29 -4.48 -16.04 1.84
C SER A 29 -3.96 -14.70 2.39
N THR A 30 -4.33 -14.36 3.63
CA THR A 30 -3.91 -13.10 4.26
C THR A 30 -2.50 -13.24 4.83
N TYR A 31 -1.63 -12.31 4.47
CA TYR A 31 -0.31 -12.17 5.04
C TYR A 31 -0.37 -11.34 6.32
N HIS A 32 0.14 -11.94 7.39
CA HIS A 32 0.18 -11.37 8.74
C HIS A 32 1.54 -10.69 9.00
N PRO A 33 1.57 -9.64 9.84
CA PRO A 33 2.80 -8.95 10.18
C PRO A 33 3.77 -9.90 10.88
N SER A 34 5.07 -9.71 10.61
CA SER A 34 6.11 -10.34 11.40
C SER A 34 6.07 -9.86 12.86
N SER A 35 6.63 -10.62 13.80
CA SER A 35 6.70 -10.20 15.21
C SER A 35 7.40 -8.85 15.38
N ALA A 36 8.40 -8.55 14.54
CA ALA A 36 9.08 -7.26 14.53
C ALA A 36 8.14 -6.13 14.08
N ALA A 37 7.37 -6.36 13.02
CA ALA A 37 6.40 -5.39 12.52
C ALA A 37 5.28 -5.15 13.53
N GLN A 38 4.75 -6.22 14.13
CA GLN A 38 3.72 -6.15 15.17
C GLN A 38 4.18 -5.33 16.38
N LYS A 39 5.42 -5.55 16.85
CA LYS A 39 6.00 -4.79 17.96
C LYS A 39 6.11 -3.30 17.65
N VAL A 40 6.47 -2.94 16.41
CA VAL A 40 6.53 -1.52 16.01
C VAL A 40 5.13 -0.92 15.90
N ALA A 41 4.16 -1.68 15.39
CA ALA A 41 2.77 -1.26 15.23
C ALA A 41 2.12 -0.85 16.56
N GLN A 42 2.45 -1.55 17.65
CA GLN A 42 2.00 -1.23 19.01
C GLN A 42 2.43 0.17 19.50
N THR A 43 3.43 0.79 18.87
CA THR A 43 3.87 2.17 19.20
C THR A 43 3.07 3.26 18.48
N ALA A 44 2.13 2.87 17.62
CA ALA A 44 1.30 3.78 16.83
C ALA A 44 -0.07 3.99 17.47
N SER A 45 -0.75 5.07 17.08
CA SER A 45 -2.18 5.22 17.36
C SER A 45 -2.97 4.40 16.35
N GLN A 46 -3.79 3.47 16.82
CA GLN A 46 -4.58 2.60 15.94
C GLN A 46 -6.08 2.83 16.10
N THR A 47 -6.79 2.73 14.97
CA THR A 47 -8.25 2.64 14.90
C THR A 47 -8.60 1.53 13.92
N ASN A 48 -9.87 1.15 13.80
CA ASN A 48 -10.34 0.19 12.79
C ASN A 48 -10.15 0.64 11.32
N LYS A 49 -9.74 1.89 11.08
CA LYS A 49 -9.60 2.47 9.73
C LYS A 49 -8.16 2.84 9.38
N VAL A 50 -7.29 3.01 10.37
CA VAL A 50 -5.94 3.55 10.14
C VAL A 50 -5.01 3.26 11.33
N THR A 51 -3.76 2.91 11.01
CA THR A 51 -2.61 2.93 11.93
C THR A 51 -1.80 4.21 11.67
N VAL A 52 -1.57 5.02 12.71
CA VAL A 52 -0.94 6.35 12.60
C VAL A 52 0.38 6.40 13.36
N PHE A 53 1.47 6.55 12.61
CA PHE A 53 2.80 6.87 13.13
C PHE A 53 2.99 8.38 13.09
N LYS A 54 2.74 9.03 14.24
CA LYS A 54 2.81 10.49 14.36
C LYS A 54 4.27 10.97 14.42
N ALA A 55 4.60 11.96 13.60
CA ALA A 55 5.86 12.69 13.71
C ALA A 55 5.80 13.72 14.86
N ARG A 56 6.93 13.99 15.52
CA ARG A 56 7.01 15.04 16.57
C ARG A 56 6.68 16.42 16.00
N HIS A 57 7.28 16.77 14.86
CA HIS A 57 6.97 17.96 14.08
C HIS A 57 6.66 17.53 12.64
N ASN A 58 5.39 17.63 12.25
CA ASN A 58 4.93 17.09 10.98
C ASN A 58 5.22 18.04 9.81
N LYS A 59 6.15 17.67 8.94
CA LYS A 59 6.49 18.38 7.70
C LYS A 59 5.43 18.14 6.61
N MET A 60 4.98 16.89 6.47
CA MET A 60 4.00 16.47 5.47
C MET A 60 3.38 15.12 5.87
N THR A 61 2.11 14.91 5.52
CA THR A 61 1.43 13.63 5.79
C THR A 61 1.68 12.63 4.66
N VAL A 62 2.01 11.39 5.00
CA VAL A 62 2.14 10.26 4.08
C VAL A 62 0.96 9.32 4.32
N ILE A 63 0.12 9.10 3.31
CA ILE A 63 -0.98 8.15 3.38
C ILE A 63 -0.60 6.92 2.57
N PHE A 64 -0.70 5.74 3.16
CA PHE A 64 -0.20 4.52 2.56
C PHE A 64 -1.30 3.47 2.39
N TYR A 65 -1.41 2.94 1.18
CA TYR A 65 -2.36 1.91 0.79
C TYR A 65 -1.66 0.55 0.72
N THR A 66 -2.18 -0.40 1.50
CA THR A 66 -1.56 -1.72 1.67
C THR A 66 -1.68 -2.59 0.40
N GLY A 67 -0.77 -3.55 0.28
CA GLY A 67 -0.86 -4.62 -0.71
C GLY A 67 -2.08 -5.52 -0.49
N ALA A 68 -2.50 -6.21 -1.55
CA ALA A 68 -3.66 -7.10 -1.52
C ALA A 68 -3.47 -8.21 -0.49
N LEU A 69 -4.44 -8.39 0.40
CA LEU A 69 -4.42 -9.42 1.44
C LEU A 69 -3.21 -9.30 2.38
N VAL A 70 -2.63 -8.11 2.54
CA VAL A 70 -1.55 -7.87 3.52
C VAL A 70 -2.08 -7.02 4.65
N GLU A 71 -1.94 -7.49 5.88
CA GLU A 71 -2.38 -6.74 7.05
C GLU A 71 -1.59 -5.42 7.20
N PRO A 72 -2.27 -4.32 7.58
CA PRO A 72 -1.68 -2.97 7.66
C PRO A 72 -0.42 -2.88 8.51
N ASP A 73 -0.39 -3.59 9.64
CA ASP A 73 0.71 -3.52 10.58
C ASP A 73 2.02 -4.10 10.02
N SER A 74 1.95 -4.82 8.89
CA SER A 74 3.14 -5.30 8.17
C SER A 74 4.02 -4.18 7.61
N TYR A 75 3.50 -2.95 7.48
CA TYR A 75 4.23 -1.79 6.96
C TYR A 75 4.79 -0.88 8.08
N SER A 76 4.65 -1.30 9.34
CA SER A 76 4.96 -0.49 10.51
C SER A 76 6.43 -0.08 10.63
N ILE A 77 7.36 -0.94 10.19
CA ILE A 77 8.80 -0.72 10.39
C ILE A 77 9.30 0.50 9.61
N TRP A 78 9.14 0.52 8.28
CA TRP A 78 9.55 1.69 7.49
C TRP A 78 8.65 2.90 7.79
N ALA A 79 7.36 2.70 8.09
CA ALA A 79 6.45 3.79 8.42
C ALA A 79 6.89 4.55 9.68
N LYS A 80 7.33 3.83 10.72
CA LYS A 80 7.91 4.43 11.93
C LYS A 80 9.19 5.21 11.63
N GLN A 81 10.06 4.67 10.78
CA GLN A 81 11.30 5.36 10.39
C GLN A 81 11.02 6.69 9.66
N VAL A 82 10.06 6.68 8.72
CA VAL A 82 9.61 7.89 8.02
C VAL A 82 8.96 8.90 8.98
N ALA A 83 8.18 8.43 9.96
CA ALA A 83 7.62 9.27 11.02
C ALA A 83 8.68 9.93 11.90
N ASN A 84 9.72 9.18 12.28
CA ASN A 84 10.84 9.72 13.04
C ASN A 84 11.61 10.80 12.25
N ALA A 85 11.60 10.77 10.92
CA ALA A 85 12.22 11.78 10.05
C ALA A 85 11.37 13.08 9.87
N GLY A 86 10.17 13.14 10.50
CA GLY A 86 9.31 14.32 10.48
C GLY A 86 8.07 14.20 9.59
N TYR A 87 7.73 13.01 9.10
CA TYR A 87 6.59 12.80 8.19
C TYR A 87 5.55 11.87 8.81
N THR A 88 4.40 12.38 9.23
CA THR A 88 3.34 11.54 9.83
C THR A 88 2.85 10.54 8.80
N VAL A 89 2.98 9.25 9.11
CA VAL A 89 2.55 8.16 8.23
C VAL A 89 1.21 7.59 8.71
N LYS A 90 0.27 7.45 7.79
CA LYS A 90 -1.07 6.89 8.01
C LYS A 90 -1.23 5.67 7.12
N VAL A 91 -1.15 4.49 7.70
CA VAL A 91 -1.36 3.21 7.01
C VAL A 91 -2.86 2.91 7.04
N VAL A 92 -3.50 2.88 5.87
CA VAL A 92 -4.95 2.70 5.75
C VAL A 92 -5.35 1.25 5.97
N HIS A 93 -6.42 1.03 6.71
CA HIS A 93 -7.06 -0.27 6.85
C HIS A 93 -8.21 -0.36 5.86
N PHE A 94 -8.16 -1.37 4.99
CA PHE A 94 -9.20 -1.61 3.99
C PHE A 94 -10.02 -2.84 4.37
N PRO A 95 -11.31 -2.90 3.99
CA PRO A 95 -12.07 -4.14 4.06
C PRO A 95 -11.30 -5.28 3.37
N LEU A 96 -11.14 -6.39 4.07
CA LEU A 96 -10.43 -7.58 3.58
C LEU A 96 -8.97 -7.32 3.13
N ASN A 97 -8.34 -6.22 3.59
CA ASN A 97 -7.02 -5.78 3.14
C ASN A 97 -6.92 -5.54 1.62
N LEU A 98 -7.99 -4.99 1.02
CA LEU A 98 -8.06 -4.70 -0.42
C LEU A 98 -8.37 -3.22 -0.68
N ALA A 99 -7.35 -2.47 -1.12
CA ALA A 99 -7.44 -1.02 -1.38
C ALA A 99 -8.51 -0.63 -2.41
N PHE A 100 -8.91 -1.56 -3.29
CA PHE A 100 -9.95 -1.34 -4.28
C PHE A 100 -11.31 -0.95 -3.67
N PHE A 101 -11.63 -1.43 -2.46
CA PHE A 101 -12.91 -1.13 -1.81
C PHE A 101 -13.08 0.34 -1.41
N ASN A 102 -11.98 1.11 -1.32
CA ASN A 102 -12.05 2.53 -0.98
C ASN A 102 -10.86 3.32 -1.52
N VAL A 103 -10.81 3.51 -2.84
CA VAL A 103 -9.75 4.29 -3.50
C VAL A 103 -9.63 5.72 -2.93
N ASN A 104 -10.74 6.31 -2.45
CA ASN A 104 -10.79 7.68 -1.93
C ASN A 104 -10.53 7.79 -0.41
N ALA A 105 -9.99 6.74 0.24
CA ALA A 105 -9.71 6.75 1.68
C ALA A 105 -8.82 7.93 2.12
N ALA A 106 -7.91 8.39 1.25
CA ALA A 106 -7.01 9.49 1.52
C ALA A 106 -7.71 10.84 1.78
N ASP A 107 -8.92 11.08 1.23
CA ASP A 107 -9.63 12.35 1.41
C ASP A 107 -9.95 12.63 2.88
N LYS A 108 -10.28 11.58 3.64
CA LYS A 108 -10.58 11.67 5.07
C LYS A 108 -9.32 11.77 5.93
N LEU A 109 -8.14 11.54 5.34
CA LEU A 109 -6.87 11.39 6.06
C LEU A 109 -5.85 12.50 5.76
N ALA A 110 -5.96 13.21 4.64
CA ALA A 110 -5.03 14.27 4.22
C ALA A 110 -4.93 15.41 5.25
N GLY A 111 -6.03 15.69 5.96
CA GLY A 111 -6.14 16.85 6.84
C GLY A 111 -6.41 18.13 6.04
N LYS A 112 -7.16 19.06 6.64
CA LYS A 112 -7.56 20.30 5.97
C LYS A 112 -6.36 21.20 5.72
N ASN A 113 -6.21 21.69 4.49
CA ASN A 113 -5.19 22.65 4.08
C ASN A 113 -3.73 22.24 4.35
N LYS A 114 -3.43 20.94 4.33
CA LYS A 114 -2.08 20.41 4.59
C LYS A 114 -1.59 19.60 3.40
N ASN A 115 -0.33 19.85 3.03
CA ASN A 115 0.35 19.05 2.02
C ASN A 115 0.39 17.58 2.44
N TYR A 116 0.17 16.70 1.47
CA TYR A 116 0.23 15.26 1.67
C TYR A 116 0.64 14.54 0.39
N VAL A 117 1.09 13.31 0.57
CA VAL A 117 1.33 12.36 -0.52
C VAL A 117 0.55 11.09 -0.25
N VAL A 118 0.22 10.35 -1.32
CA VAL A 118 -0.40 9.04 -1.23
C VAL A 118 0.48 8.03 -1.93
N GLY A 119 0.65 6.85 -1.36
CA GLY A 119 1.33 5.78 -2.07
C GLY A 119 0.83 4.43 -1.64
N GLY A 120 1.37 3.40 -2.26
CA GLY A 120 0.95 2.06 -1.93
C GLY A 120 1.87 0.98 -2.45
N HIS A 121 1.67 -0.21 -1.90
CA HIS A 121 2.38 -1.42 -2.31
C HIS A 121 1.50 -2.28 -3.22
N SER A 122 2.06 -2.77 -4.32
CA SER A 122 1.39 -3.70 -5.23
C SER A 122 0.00 -3.17 -5.68
N LEU A 123 -1.10 -3.89 -5.43
CA LEU A 123 -2.47 -3.42 -5.67
C LEU A 123 -2.76 -2.03 -5.05
N GLY A 124 -2.30 -1.80 -3.81
CA GLY A 124 -2.44 -0.52 -3.13
C GLY A 124 -1.74 0.63 -3.89
N GLY A 125 -0.61 0.34 -4.53
CA GLY A 125 0.10 1.30 -5.36
C GLY A 125 -0.70 1.68 -6.61
N ALA A 126 -1.27 0.70 -7.31
CA ALA A 126 -2.16 0.96 -8.44
C ALA A 126 -3.39 1.80 -8.01
N MET A 127 -3.96 1.53 -6.83
CA MET A 127 -5.08 2.32 -6.30
C MET A 127 -4.65 3.73 -5.88
N ALA A 128 -3.43 3.91 -5.36
CA ALA A 128 -2.87 5.22 -5.07
C ALA A 128 -2.71 6.07 -6.34
N SER A 129 -2.25 5.48 -7.45
CA SER A 129 -2.22 6.17 -8.75
C SER A 129 -3.61 6.55 -9.25
N ARG A 130 -4.61 5.66 -9.12
CA ARG A 130 -6.00 5.99 -9.45
C ARG A 130 -6.58 7.09 -8.58
N TYR A 131 -6.26 7.11 -7.29
CA TYR A 131 -6.61 8.22 -6.41
C TYR A 131 -5.97 9.53 -6.89
N GLY A 132 -4.68 9.52 -7.21
CA GLY A 132 -3.97 10.70 -7.72
C GLY A 132 -4.56 11.22 -9.04
N HIS A 133 -4.97 10.32 -9.93
CA HIS A 133 -5.62 10.68 -11.19
C HIS A 133 -6.97 11.39 -10.98
N GLY A 134 -7.80 10.88 -10.06
CA GLY A 134 -9.14 11.41 -9.78
C GLY A 134 -9.18 12.56 -8.77
N SER A 135 -8.08 12.88 -8.11
CA SER A 135 -8.06 13.89 -7.05
C SER A 135 -7.89 15.30 -7.60
N HIS A 136 -8.77 16.21 -7.19
CA HIS A 136 -8.67 17.65 -7.45
C HIS A 136 -8.15 18.44 -6.25
N ASN A 137 -7.58 17.75 -5.25
CA ASN A 137 -7.08 18.41 -4.05
C ASN A 137 -5.73 19.09 -4.31
N LYS A 138 -5.71 20.44 -4.29
CA LYS A 138 -4.49 21.24 -4.50
C LYS A 138 -3.36 21.00 -3.50
N TYR A 139 -3.62 20.30 -2.39
CA TYR A 139 -2.62 19.95 -1.38
C TYR A 139 -2.00 18.56 -1.60
N LEU A 140 -2.50 17.77 -2.55
CA LEU A 140 -1.85 16.53 -2.96
C LEU A 140 -0.57 16.87 -3.73
N ARG A 141 0.58 16.45 -3.22
CA ARG A 141 1.89 16.79 -3.80
C ARG A 141 2.51 15.70 -4.64
N GLY A 142 2.18 14.44 -4.37
CA GLY A 142 2.78 13.36 -5.12
C GLY A 142 2.23 11.98 -4.82
N ILE A 143 2.61 11.04 -5.68
CA ILE A 143 2.28 9.62 -5.59
C ILE A 143 3.55 8.79 -5.48
N PHE A 144 3.58 7.78 -4.62
CA PHE A 144 4.68 6.80 -4.60
C PHE A 144 4.20 5.36 -4.75
N LEU A 145 4.98 4.57 -5.50
CA LEU A 145 4.67 3.20 -5.88
C LEU A 145 5.76 2.28 -5.34
N LEU A 146 5.38 1.31 -4.53
CA LEU A 146 6.27 0.25 -4.03
C LEU A 146 5.91 -1.06 -4.73
N GLY A 147 6.79 -1.60 -5.57
CA GLY A 147 6.51 -2.84 -6.31
C GLY A 147 5.21 -2.77 -7.12
N ALA A 148 4.91 -1.62 -7.72
CA ALA A 148 3.64 -1.35 -8.38
C ALA A 148 3.83 -0.50 -9.65
N TYR A 149 2.78 -0.45 -10.47
CA TYR A 149 2.70 0.42 -11.64
C TYR A 149 1.31 1.07 -11.73
N ALA A 150 1.24 2.27 -12.31
CA ALA A 150 -0.02 2.87 -12.71
C ALA A 150 -0.64 2.07 -13.88
N ASP A 151 -1.96 2.00 -13.94
CA ASP A 151 -2.68 1.60 -15.16
C ASP A 151 -3.29 2.82 -15.84
N GLU A 152 -3.98 2.62 -16.95
CA GLU A 152 -4.57 3.71 -17.72
C GLU A 152 -5.55 4.56 -16.90
N LYS A 153 -6.31 3.93 -15.98
CA LYS A 153 -7.25 4.61 -15.08
C LYS A 153 -6.53 5.40 -13.98
N GLY A 154 -5.29 5.05 -13.68
CA GLY A 154 -4.42 5.74 -12.73
C GLY A 154 -3.34 6.57 -13.40
N ARG A 155 -3.60 7.08 -14.62
CA ARG A 155 -2.62 7.86 -15.35
C ARG A 155 -2.31 9.20 -14.67
N LEU A 156 -1.04 9.46 -14.49
CA LEU A 156 -0.50 10.66 -13.86
C LEU A 156 0.34 11.50 -14.83
N ASP A 157 0.56 11.03 -16.06
CA ASP A 157 1.36 11.66 -17.12
C ASP A 157 0.96 13.10 -17.46
N LYS A 158 -0.30 13.47 -17.20
CA LYS A 158 -0.85 14.82 -17.42
C LYS A 158 -1.05 15.62 -16.13
N THR A 159 -0.50 15.17 -15.01
CA THR A 159 -0.60 15.84 -13.71
C THR A 159 0.72 16.53 -13.35
N ASN A 160 0.65 17.50 -12.43
CA ASN A 160 1.83 18.14 -11.84
C ASN A 160 2.30 17.42 -10.55
N LEU A 161 1.86 16.18 -10.33
CA LEU A 161 2.21 15.42 -9.14
C LEU A 161 3.63 14.88 -9.28
N ASP A 162 4.42 15.01 -8.23
CA ASP A 162 5.69 14.29 -8.15
C ASP A 162 5.42 12.79 -8.02
N VAL A 163 6.18 11.97 -8.74
CA VAL A 163 6.03 10.51 -8.67
C VAL A 163 7.35 9.83 -8.32
N LEU A 164 7.29 8.91 -7.36
CA LEU A 164 8.38 8.00 -7.01
C LEU A 164 7.96 6.56 -7.28
N SER A 165 8.75 5.83 -8.05
CA SER A 165 8.54 4.40 -8.32
C SER A 165 9.73 3.61 -7.78
N ILE A 166 9.51 2.80 -6.74
CA ILE A 166 10.51 1.91 -6.15
C ILE A 166 10.18 0.46 -6.53
N THR A 167 11.12 -0.23 -7.15
CA THR A 167 11.06 -1.68 -7.39
C THR A 167 12.16 -2.40 -6.63
N ALA A 168 12.14 -3.74 -6.65
CA ALA A 168 13.17 -4.58 -6.05
C ALA A 168 13.71 -5.56 -7.10
N SER A 169 15.02 -5.85 -7.09
CA SER A 169 15.66 -6.59 -8.20
C SER A 169 15.32 -8.09 -8.26
N HIS A 170 14.81 -8.67 -7.16
CA HIS A 170 14.33 -10.06 -7.08
C HIS A 170 12.80 -10.13 -6.96
N ASP A 171 12.10 -9.04 -7.28
CA ASP A 171 10.63 -9.04 -7.32
C ASP A 171 10.13 -9.92 -8.47
N LYS A 172 9.44 -11.02 -8.15
CA LYS A 172 8.81 -11.90 -9.15
C LYS A 172 7.29 -11.79 -9.20
N VAL A 173 6.70 -10.97 -8.32
CA VAL A 173 5.25 -10.72 -8.29
C VAL A 173 4.88 -9.57 -9.22
N LEU A 174 5.75 -8.55 -9.32
CA LEU A 174 5.58 -7.45 -10.24
C LEU A 174 5.56 -7.96 -11.68
N ASN A 175 4.48 -7.64 -12.40
CA ASN A 175 4.46 -7.86 -13.84
C ASN A 175 5.39 -6.85 -14.53
N TRP A 176 6.63 -7.28 -14.80
CA TRP A 176 7.68 -6.42 -15.35
C TRP A 176 7.35 -5.87 -16.73
N GLN A 177 6.67 -6.62 -17.59
CA GLN A 177 6.26 -6.14 -18.90
C GLN A 177 5.29 -4.96 -18.74
N LYS A 178 4.23 -5.12 -17.93
CA LYS A 178 3.28 -4.04 -17.62
C LYS A 178 3.96 -2.87 -16.94
N TYR A 179 4.89 -3.13 -16.02
CA TYR A 179 5.67 -2.07 -15.37
C TYR A 179 6.42 -1.21 -16.40
N GLN A 180 7.12 -1.82 -17.36
CA GLN A 180 7.84 -1.06 -18.39
C GLN A 180 6.89 -0.32 -19.33
N THR A 181 5.84 -0.98 -19.84
CA THR A 181 4.90 -0.36 -20.79
C THR A 181 4.10 0.77 -20.15
N ASN A 182 3.81 0.68 -18.86
CA ASN A 182 2.96 1.64 -18.16
C ASN A 182 3.72 2.84 -17.60
N LYS A 183 5.05 2.90 -17.74
CA LYS A 183 5.80 4.15 -17.49
C LYS A 183 5.27 5.32 -18.30
N LYS A 184 4.66 5.06 -19.46
CA LYS A 184 3.95 6.07 -20.28
C LYS A 184 2.80 6.78 -19.55
N TYR A 185 2.26 6.18 -18.49
CA TYR A 185 1.21 6.75 -17.66
C TYR A 185 1.75 7.57 -16.49
N LEU A 186 3.07 7.73 -16.35
CA LEU A 186 3.68 8.51 -15.29
C LEU A 186 4.31 9.80 -15.85
N PRO A 187 4.42 10.88 -15.04
CA PRO A 187 5.13 12.09 -15.43
C PRO A 187 6.55 11.82 -15.90
N LYS A 188 7.05 12.62 -16.85
CA LYS A 188 8.43 12.47 -17.37
C LYS A 188 9.50 12.66 -16.29
N ASN A 189 9.22 13.45 -15.25
CA ASN A 189 10.09 13.68 -14.10
C ASN A 189 9.95 12.62 -12.98
N THR A 190 9.28 11.49 -13.23
CA THR A 190 9.16 10.39 -12.26
C THR A 190 10.53 9.91 -11.79
N SER A 191 10.74 9.83 -10.47
CA SER A 191 11.95 9.25 -9.89
C SER A 191 11.82 7.73 -9.84
N TYR A 192 12.68 7.01 -10.56
CA TYR A 192 12.74 5.55 -10.54
C TYR A 192 13.91 5.08 -9.67
N GLN A 193 13.63 4.17 -8.74
CA GLN A 193 14.62 3.60 -7.82
C GLN A 193 14.46 2.08 -7.78
N THR A 194 15.58 1.37 -7.64
CA THR A 194 15.57 -0.09 -7.51
C THR A 194 16.36 -0.50 -6.27
N ILE A 195 15.72 -1.24 -5.36
CA ILE A 195 16.38 -1.86 -4.22
C ILE A 195 17.08 -3.13 -4.72
N LYS A 196 18.41 -3.07 -4.83
CA LYS A 196 19.24 -4.22 -5.21
C LYS A 196 19.18 -5.29 -4.11
N GLY A 197 18.98 -6.53 -4.52
CA GLY A 197 18.85 -7.69 -3.64
C GLY A 197 17.51 -7.83 -2.94
N GLY A 198 16.61 -6.86 -3.07
CA GLY A 198 15.27 -6.91 -2.47
C GLY A 198 14.26 -7.71 -3.30
N ASN A 199 13.13 -8.08 -2.70
CA ASN A 199 11.99 -8.72 -3.37
C ASN A 199 10.66 -7.97 -3.09
N HIS A 200 9.53 -8.48 -3.60
CA HIS A 200 8.22 -7.84 -3.43
C HIS A 200 7.73 -7.87 -1.99
N GLY A 201 7.80 -9.05 -1.36
CA GLY A 201 7.36 -9.32 0.01
C GLY A 201 7.94 -8.32 1.01
N ASN A 202 9.24 -8.04 0.85
CA ASN A 202 10.00 -7.21 1.76
C ASN A 202 9.73 -5.70 1.66
N PHE A 203 8.82 -5.22 0.78
CA PHE A 203 8.26 -3.87 0.92
C PHE A 203 7.41 -3.72 2.19
N GLY A 204 6.80 -4.81 2.65
CA GLY A 204 6.32 -4.95 4.02
C GLY A 204 7.20 -5.92 4.82
N SER A 205 6.73 -6.30 6.00
CA SER A 205 7.37 -7.27 6.86
C SER A 205 6.32 -8.28 7.32
N TYR A 206 6.06 -9.26 6.46
CA TYR A 206 5.01 -10.28 6.61
C TYR A 206 5.47 -11.68 6.15
N GLY A 207 6.78 -11.88 6.03
CA GLY A 207 7.37 -13.13 5.55
C GLY A 207 7.42 -13.26 4.03
N GLN A 208 7.67 -14.48 3.56
CA GLN A 208 7.80 -14.77 2.12
C GLN A 208 6.43 -14.79 1.45
N GLN A 209 6.28 -14.02 0.36
CA GLN A 209 5.07 -14.02 -0.44
C GLN A 209 5.09 -15.16 -1.47
N LYS A 210 3.94 -15.83 -1.66
CA LYS A 210 3.77 -16.85 -2.69
C LYS A 210 4.02 -16.26 -4.08
N GLY A 211 4.88 -16.91 -4.85
CA GLY A 211 5.23 -16.51 -6.22
C GLY A 211 6.29 -15.40 -6.31
N ASP A 212 6.80 -14.91 -5.18
CA ASP A 212 7.89 -13.93 -5.17
C ASP A 212 9.28 -14.58 -5.26
N GLY A 213 10.29 -13.78 -5.60
CA GLY A 213 11.68 -14.21 -5.56
C GLY A 213 12.23 -14.24 -4.13
N HIS A 214 13.39 -14.89 -3.99
CA HIS A 214 14.16 -14.84 -2.75
C HIS A 214 15.03 -13.58 -2.74
N ALA A 215 14.89 -12.76 -1.70
CA ALA A 215 15.76 -11.62 -1.47
C ALA A 215 17.16 -12.09 -1.04
N THR A 216 18.20 -11.37 -1.46
CA THR A 216 19.58 -11.56 -1.02
C THR A 216 19.98 -10.61 0.11
N ILE A 217 19.11 -9.64 0.44
CA ILE A 217 19.22 -8.80 1.63
C ILE A 217 18.13 -9.15 2.64
N SER A 218 18.39 -8.87 3.92
CA SER A 218 17.39 -9.06 4.97
C SER A 218 16.18 -8.14 4.80
N ASN A 219 15.02 -8.56 5.32
CA ASN A 219 13.83 -7.72 5.39
C ASN A 219 14.14 -6.37 6.08
N ALA A 220 14.86 -6.40 7.21
CA ALA A 220 15.26 -5.18 7.92
C ALA A 220 16.08 -4.21 7.04
N ASN A 221 17.00 -4.71 6.23
CA ASN A 221 17.78 -3.90 5.30
C ASN A 221 16.91 -3.30 4.19
N GLN A 222 15.96 -4.06 3.63
CA GLN A 222 15.03 -3.53 2.65
C GLN A 222 14.10 -2.47 3.26
N GLN A 223 13.57 -2.70 4.47
CA GLN A 223 12.73 -1.75 5.19
C GLN A 223 13.47 -0.41 5.43
N LYS A 224 14.76 -0.47 5.80
CA LYS A 224 15.62 0.72 5.93
C LYS A 224 15.82 1.44 4.60
N GLN A 225 16.01 0.71 3.50
CA GLN A 225 16.16 1.29 2.17
C GLN A 225 14.85 1.95 1.68
N VAL A 226 13.69 1.30 1.89
CA VAL A 226 12.37 1.89 1.59
C VAL A 226 12.20 3.22 2.33
N ALA A 227 12.47 3.24 3.64
CA ALA A 227 12.36 4.46 4.43
C ALA A 227 13.31 5.56 3.92
N SER A 228 14.58 5.23 3.66
CA SER A 228 15.59 6.19 3.17
C SER A 228 15.20 6.79 1.81
N LEU A 229 14.79 5.96 0.85
CA LEU A 229 14.35 6.42 -0.48
C LEU A 229 13.11 7.32 -0.38
N LEU A 230 12.14 6.95 0.46
CA LEU A 230 10.96 7.78 0.71
C LEU A 230 11.34 9.11 1.36
N ILE A 231 12.14 9.13 2.42
CA ILE A 231 12.57 10.36 3.09
C ILE A 231 13.30 11.29 2.11
N ASN A 232 14.20 10.76 1.29
CA ASN A 232 14.93 11.53 0.30
C ASN A 232 14.03 12.16 -0.75
N TRP A 233 13.00 11.44 -1.20
CA TRP A 233 12.01 11.97 -2.13
C TRP A 233 11.08 12.99 -1.45
N LEU A 234 10.57 12.68 -0.25
CA LEU A 234 9.71 13.57 0.53
C LEU A 234 10.38 14.92 0.82
N ASN A 235 11.69 14.95 1.07
CA ASN A 235 12.46 16.18 1.25
C ASN A 235 12.47 17.08 0.01
N LYS A 236 12.35 16.51 -1.19
CA LYS A 236 12.29 17.24 -2.46
C LYS A 236 10.88 17.76 -2.73
N VAL A 237 9.87 16.93 -2.47
CA VAL A 237 8.44 17.24 -2.68
C VAL A 237 7.90 18.23 -1.64
N SER A 238 8.53 18.33 -0.46
CA SER A 238 8.13 19.25 0.61
C SER A 238 8.64 20.69 0.44
N LYS A 239 9.42 20.99 -0.61
CA LYS A 239 9.89 22.33 -0.94
C LYS A 239 8.89 23.04 -1.84
#